data_AF-A0AA48M4N1-F1
#
_entry.id   AF-A0AA48M4N1-F1
#
_cell.length_a   1.000
_cell.length_b   1.000
_cell.length_c   1.000
_cell.angle_alpha   90.00
_cell.angle_beta   90.00
_cell.angle_gamma   90.00
#
_symmetry.space_group_name_H-M   'P 1'
#
loop_
_entity.id
_entity.type
_entity.pdbx_description
1 polymer ?
#
loop_
_entity_poly.entity_id
_entity_poly.type
_entity_poly.pdbx_seq_one_letter_code
_entity_poly.pdbx_strand_id
1 'polypeptide(L)' 'MPVEDHPLYDQWSEALDKLKEANDCYRAAKMARHPEGSLAALKTHLNYAQADFDKIADQIDADRS' A
#
# COMPACT_ATOMS: atom_id res chain seq x y z
N MET A 1 15.57 -16.72 -0.58
CA MET A 1 16.06 -15.53 -1.30
C MET A 1 15.51 -14.28 -0.62
N PRO A 2 16.29 -13.20 -0.44
CA PRO A 2 15.77 -11.88 -0.10
C PRO A 2 14.60 -11.48 -1.02
N VAL A 3 13.64 -10.69 -0.53
CA VAL A 3 12.52 -10.16 -1.35
C VAL A 3 13.05 -9.28 -2.49
N GLU A 4 14.22 -8.66 -2.28
CA GLU A 4 14.94 -7.77 -3.21
C GLU A 4 15.46 -8.47 -4.47
N ASP A 5 15.61 -9.79 -4.44
CA ASP A 5 16.08 -10.58 -5.59
C ASP A 5 14.92 -11.13 -6.44
N HIS A 6 13.66 -10.85 -6.06
CA HIS A 6 12.49 -11.39 -6.75
C HIS A 6 12.14 -10.58 -8.01
N PRO A 7 11.74 -11.20 -9.13
CA PRO A 7 11.33 -10.47 -10.35
C PRO A 7 10.12 -9.54 -10.15
N LEU A 8 9.35 -9.74 -9.08
CA LEU A 8 8.24 -8.87 -8.67
C LEU A 8 8.64 -7.80 -7.65
N TYR A 9 9.93 -7.69 -7.32
CA TYR A 9 10.42 -6.72 -6.34
C TYR A 9 10.08 -5.29 -6.74
N ASP A 10 10.26 -4.92 -8.01
CA ASP A 10 9.91 -3.59 -8.51
C ASP A 10 8.42 -3.28 -8.31
N GLN A 11 7.55 -4.26 -8.58
CA GLN A 11 6.09 -4.12 -8.38
C GLN A 11 5.74 -4.02 -6.89
N TRP A 12 6.41 -4.80 -6.04
CA TRP A 12 6.24 -4.76 -4.59
C TRP A 12 6.69 -3.41 -4.03
N SER A 13 7.82 -2.88 -4.50
CA SER A 13 8.32 -1.57 -4.08
C SER A 13 7.40 -0.45 -4.53
N GLU A 14 6.90 -0.48 -5.76
CA GLU A 14 5.90 0.50 -6.22
C GLU A 14 4.61 0.44 -5.40
N ALA A 15 4.14 -0.77 -5.06
CA ALA A 15 2.94 -0.95 -4.23
C ALA A 15 3.17 -0.43 -2.80
N LEU A 16 4.36 -0.66 -2.24
CA LEU A 16 4.76 -0.15 -0.94
C LEU A 16 4.78 1.39 -0.92
N ASP A 17 5.30 2.01 -1.97
CA ASP A 17 5.35 3.47 -2.06
C ASP A 17 3.95 4.08 -2.24
N LYS A 18 3.07 3.46 -3.04
CA LYS A 18 1.65 3.85 -3.11
C LYS A 18 0.93 3.72 -1.77
N LEU A 19 1.24 2.68 -0.99
CA LEU A 19 0.68 2.47 0.34
C LEU A 19 1.15 3.55 1.31
N LYS A 20 2.44 3.91 1.31
CA LYS A 20 2.97 5.02 2.10
C LYS A 20 2.31 6.34 1.72
N GLU A 21 2.20 6.63 0.42
CA GLU A 21 1.56 7.85 -0.08
C GLU A 21 0.09 7.94 0.38
N ALA A 22 -0.67 6.84 0.26
CA ALA A 22 -2.05 6.79 0.74
C ALA A 22 -2.15 7.01 2.26
N ASN A 23 -1.20 6.48 3.04
CA ASN A 23 -1.13 6.66 4.49
C ASN A 23 -0.79 8.11 4.86
N ASP A 24 0.16 8.72 4.15
CA ASP A 24 0.55 10.11 4.33
C ASP A 24 -0.60 11.06 3.97
N CYS A 25 -1.31 10.83 2.87
CA CYS A 25 -2.52 11.57 2.53
C CYS A 25 -3.61 11.42 3.61
N TYR A 26 -3.85 10.21 4.10
CA TYR A 26 -4.82 9.98 5.18
C TYR A 26 -4.43 10.70 6.48
N ARG A 27 -3.14 10.64 6.86
CA ARG A 27 -2.61 11.34 8.03
C ARG A 27 -2.69 12.85 7.88
N ALA A 28 -2.30 13.39 6.72
CA ALA A 28 -2.39 14.80 6.41
C ALA A 28 -3.85 15.29 6.48
N ALA A 29 -4.79 14.53 5.90
CA ALA A 29 -6.21 14.85 5.96
C ALA A 29 -6.75 14.81 7.40
N LYS A 30 -6.30 13.85 8.21
CA LYS A 30 -6.67 13.76 9.63
C LYS A 30 -6.12 14.94 10.44
N MET A 31 -4.88 15.36 10.16
CA MET A 31 -4.26 16.53 10.80
C MET A 31 -4.93 17.85 10.40
N ALA A 32 -5.28 18.00 9.11
CA ALA A 32 -5.99 19.16 8.60
C ALA A 32 -7.49 19.16 8.97
N ARG A 33 -7.97 18.19 9.78
CA ARG A 33 -9.36 18.05 10.23
C ARG A 33 -10.35 18.05 9.06
N HIS A 34 -9.99 17.37 7.98
CA HIS A 34 -10.91 17.19 6.86
C HIS A 34 -12.21 16.51 7.31
N PRO A 35 -13.34 16.80 6.64
CA PRO A 35 -14.62 16.17 6.95
C PRO A 35 -14.53 14.64 6.82
N GLU A 36 -15.31 13.92 7.64
CA GLU A 36 -15.28 12.46 7.72
C GLU A 36 -15.49 11.77 6.37
N GLY A 37 -16.25 12.36 5.46
CA GLY A 37 -16.43 11.83 4.09
C GLY A 37 -15.12 11.76 3.29
N SER A 38 -14.24 12.74 3.43
CA SER A 38 -12.92 12.74 2.78
C SER A 38 -11.98 11.72 3.43
N LEU A 39 -12.06 11.57 4.76
CA LEU A 39 -11.30 10.54 5.49
C LEU A 39 -11.75 9.13 5.10
N ALA A 40 -13.05 8.91 4.89
CA ALA A 40 -13.58 7.63 4.44
C ALA A 40 -13.07 7.26 3.04
N ALA A 41 -13.06 8.21 2.10
CA ALA A 41 -12.50 7.98 0.77
C ALA A 41 -11.00 7.64 0.80
N LEU A 42 -10.21 8.39 1.58
CA LEU A 42 -8.77 8.13 1.76
C LEU A 42 -8.50 6.79 2.45
N LYS A 43 -9.33 6.41 3.42
CA LYS A 43 -9.25 5.10 4.07
C LYS A 43 -9.54 3.97 3.08
N THR A 44 -10.52 4.14 2.20
CA THR A 44 -10.80 3.19 1.12
C THR A 44 -9.61 3.07 0.17
N HIS A 45 -9.00 4.19 -0.23
CA HIS A 45 -7.76 4.17 -1.03
C HIS A 45 -6.61 3.45 -0.33
N LEU A 46 -6.43 3.67 0.97
CA LEU A 46 -5.42 2.98 1.77
C LEU A 46 -5.67 1.47 1.81
N ASN A 47 -6.93 1.04 1.99
CA ASN A 47 -7.30 -0.37 1.95
C ASN A 47 -7.02 -1.00 0.57
N TYR A 48 -7.28 -0.29 -0.53
CA TYR A 48 -6.96 -0.80 -1.87
C TYR A 48 -5.44 -0.93 -2.08
N ALA A 49 -4.66 0.06 -1.68
CA ALA A 49 -3.20 0.00 -1.77
C ALA A 49 -2.61 -1.12 -0.89
N GLN A 50 -3.17 -1.33 0.31
CA GLN A 50 -2.82 -2.44 1.18
C GLN A 50 -3.12 -3.79 0.51
N ALA A 51 -4.32 -3.97 -0.05
CA ALA A 51 -4.69 -5.21 -0.71
C ALA A 51 -3.84 -5.52 -1.95
N ASP A 52 -3.43 -4.49 -2.71
CA ASP A 52 -2.54 -4.65 -3.87
C ASP A 52 -1.12 -5.05 -3.44
N PHE A 53 -0.60 -4.40 -2.39
CA PHE A 53 0.67 -4.78 -1.78
C PHE A 53 0.65 -6.21 -1.24
N ASP A 54 -0.38 -6.57 -0.47
CA ASP A 54 -0.52 -7.91 0.11
C ASP A 54 -0.60 -8.97 -0.99
N LYS A 55 -1.32 -8.70 -2.09
CA LYS A 55 -1.40 -9.60 -3.25
C LYS A 55 -0.04 -9.85 -3.90
N ILE A 56 0.78 -8.81 -4.07
CA ILE A 56 2.12 -8.94 -4.66
C ILE A 56 3.06 -9.65 -3.67
N ALA A 57 2.96 -9.33 -2.37
CA ALA A 57 3.72 -10.00 -1.33
C ALA A 57 3.38 -11.51 -1.27
N ASP A 58 2.10 -11.87 -1.32
CA ASP A 58 1.64 -13.26 -1.39
C ASP A 58 2.18 -13.98 -2.64
N GLN A 59 2.25 -13.30 -3.79
CA GLN A 59 2.85 -13.85 -5.01
C GLN A 59 4.35 -14.12 -4.85
N ILE A 60 5.08 -13.19 -4.22
CA ILE A 60 6.51 -13.35 -3.92
C ILE A 60 6.72 -14.53 -2.97
N ASP A 61 5.91 -14.65 -1.92
CA ASP A 61 6.03 -15.74 -0.94
C ASP A 61 5.61 -17.10 -1.52
N ALA A 62 4.63 -17.12 -2.43
CA ALA A 62 4.23 -18.32 -3.16
C ALA A 62 5.31 -18.83 -4.12
N ASP A 63 6.04 -17.94 -4.80
CA ASP A 63 7.15 -18.31 -5.69
C ASP A 63 8.39 -18.80 -4.91
N ARG A 64 8.49 -18.41 -3.63
CA ARG A 64 9.57 -18.81 -2.72
C ARG A 64 9.34 -20.15 -2.00
N SER A 65 8.12 -20.72 -2.08
CA SER A 65 7.72 -21.98 -1.43
C SER A 65 7.82 -23.18 -2.36
#